data_AF-A0A357D5S0-F1
#
_entry.id   AF-A0A357D5S0-F1
#
_cell.length_a   1.000
_cell.length_b   1.000
_cell.length_c   1.000
_cell.angle_alpha   90.00
_cell.angle_beta   90.00
_cell.angle_gamma   90.00
#
_symmetry.space_group_name_H-M   'P 1'
#
loop_
_entity.id
_entity.type
_entity.pdbx_description
1 polymer ?
#
loop_
_entity_poly.entity_id
_entity_poly.type
_entity_poly.pdbx_seq_one_letter_code
_entity_poly.pdbx_strand_id
1 'polypeptide(L)'
;MRQRRLMPSLVLVLFCLLLFIPLLMGCPGAEGNVAKKLNAEPEISVYFHETKKTERMSIEEYLLGVVAGEMRPDWPVEAYAAQAIVARTFTMDFIATGGTKEEHNTDISTDETEAQAYNADAITPEIRRAVRETKGEVMTYRGRYVKGWFSASCGGQTALAKDGLAYKE
;
A
#
# COMPACT_ATOMS: atom_id res chain seq x y z
N MET A 1 39.63 -64.37 -8.13
CA MET A 1 39.36 -62.97 -7.73
C MET A 1 38.01 -62.53 -8.30
N ARG A 2 37.00 -62.32 -7.44
CA ARG A 2 35.60 -62.04 -7.84
C ARG A 2 35.34 -60.54 -7.69
N GLN A 3 35.51 -59.78 -8.77
CA GLN A 3 35.25 -58.34 -8.84
C GLN A 3 33.73 -58.11 -8.70
N ARG A 4 33.28 -57.63 -7.54
CA ARG A 4 31.88 -57.22 -7.32
C ARG A 4 31.64 -55.91 -8.09
N ARG A 5 30.91 -55.97 -9.21
CA ARG A 5 30.40 -54.80 -9.94
C ARG A 5 29.34 -54.10 -9.08
N LEU A 6 29.77 -53.23 -8.16
CA LEU A 6 28.90 -52.48 -7.24
C LEU A 6 28.73 -51.01 -7.65
N MET A 7 28.72 -50.70 -8.94
CA MET A 7 28.84 -49.31 -9.42
C MET A 7 27.74 -48.75 -10.35
N PRO A 8 26.80 -49.49 -10.95
CA PRO A 8 25.75 -48.83 -11.73
C PRO A 8 24.62 -48.28 -10.85
N SER A 9 24.21 -49.01 -9.80
CA SER A 9 23.08 -48.61 -8.95
C SER A 9 23.39 -47.44 -8.02
N LEU A 10 24.63 -47.36 -7.50
CA LEU A 10 25.05 -46.25 -6.62
C LEU A 10 25.17 -44.94 -7.39
N VAL A 11 25.67 -45.00 -8.63
CA VAL A 11 25.76 -43.84 -9.54
C VAL A 11 24.38 -43.34 -9.94
N LEU A 12 23.43 -44.24 -10.20
CA LEU A 12 22.05 -43.87 -10.53
C LEU A 12 21.32 -43.20 -9.35
N VAL A 13 21.52 -43.69 -8.12
CA VAL A 13 20.95 -43.09 -6.90
C VAL A 13 21.57 -41.71 -6.63
N LEU A 14 22.88 -41.56 -6.81
CA LEU A 14 23.56 -40.26 -6.65
C LEU A 14 23.10 -39.24 -7.70
N PHE A 15 22.86 -39.68 -8.94
CA PHE A 15 22.35 -38.85 -10.03
C PHE A 15 20.89 -38.43 -9.80
N CYS A 16 20.04 -39.34 -9.29
CA CYS A 16 18.67 -39.01 -8.88
C CYS A 16 18.64 -38.03 -7.70
N LEU A 17 19.51 -38.18 -6.70
CA LEU A 17 19.62 -37.23 -5.58
C LEU A 17 20.05 -35.84 -6.06
N LEU A 18 21.02 -35.75 -6.98
CA LEU A 18 21.47 -34.48 -7.56
C LEU A 18 20.41 -33.79 -8.43
N LEU A 19 19.49 -34.55 -9.05
CA LEU A 19 18.36 -34.00 -9.81
C LEU A 19 17.19 -33.54 -8.94
N PHE A 20 17.05 -34.06 -7.71
CA PHE A 20 15.98 -33.68 -6.78
C PHE A 20 16.35 -32.53 -5.84
N ILE A 21 17.64 -32.27 -5.59
CA ILE A 21 18.11 -31.15 -4.76
C ILE A 21 17.69 -29.75 -5.30
N PRO A 22 17.65 -29.48 -6.62
CA PRO A 22 17.19 -28.19 -7.13
C PRO A 22 15.67 -27.97 -6.97
N LEU A 23 14.89 -29.03 -6.71
CA LEU A 23 13.44 -28.92 -6.53
C LEU A 23 13.04 -28.45 -5.11
N LEU A 24 13.97 -28.53 -4.15
CA LEU A 24 13.78 -28.07 -2.76
C LEU A 24 14.31 -26.66 -2.52
N MET A 25 15.07 -26.10 -3.47
CA MET A 25 15.27 -24.65 -3.54
C MET A 25 14.05 -24.03 -4.22
N GLY A 26 12.93 -24.00 -3.49
CA GLY A 26 11.89 -23.02 -3.77
C GLY A 26 12.58 -21.65 -3.84
N CYS A 27 12.43 -20.97 -4.98
CA CYS A 27 12.88 -19.59 -5.11
C CYS A 27 12.42 -18.86 -3.85
N PRO A 28 13.33 -18.26 -3.05
CA PRO A 28 12.90 -17.33 -2.02
C PRO A 28 12.04 -16.33 -2.78
N GLY A 29 10.75 -16.28 -2.47
CA GLY A 29 9.82 -15.37 -3.12
C GLY A 29 10.52 -14.03 -3.14
N ALA A 30 10.78 -13.51 -4.34
CA ALA A 30 11.41 -12.22 -4.48
C ALA A 30 10.57 -11.29 -3.60
N GLU A 31 11.16 -10.78 -2.51
CA GLU A 31 10.57 -9.69 -1.74
C GLU A 31 10.55 -8.50 -2.71
N GLY A 32 9.54 -8.51 -3.58
CA GLY A 32 9.38 -7.53 -4.64
C GLY A 32 9.18 -6.19 -3.96
N ASN A 33 9.96 -5.21 -4.38
CA ASN A 33 9.79 -3.83 -3.96
C ASN A 33 8.39 -3.37 -4.42
N VAL A 34 7.39 -3.46 -3.55
CA VAL A 34 6.00 -3.06 -3.84
C VAL A 34 5.88 -1.54 -3.82
N ALA A 35 6.76 -0.86 -3.06
CA ALA A 35 6.87 0.59 -3.09
C ALA A 35 7.51 1.04 -4.41
N LYS A 36 6.67 1.38 -5.38
CA LYS A 36 7.13 1.88 -6.68
C LYS A 36 7.86 3.21 -6.49
N LYS A 37 9.15 3.27 -6.82
CA LYS A 37 9.87 4.54 -6.96
C LYS A 37 9.27 5.31 -8.13
N LEU A 38 8.53 6.38 -7.84
CA LEU A 38 7.91 7.22 -8.85
C LEU A 38 8.89 8.29 -9.32
N ASN A 39 9.00 8.47 -10.64
CA ASN A 39 9.83 9.51 -11.24
C ASN A 39 9.05 10.82 -11.47
N ALA A 40 7.73 10.76 -11.38
CA ALA A 40 6.82 11.87 -11.54
C ALA A 40 5.58 11.63 -10.68
N GLU A 41 4.85 12.71 -10.40
CA GLU A 41 3.56 12.65 -9.71
C GLU A 41 2.56 11.81 -10.53
N PRO A 42 1.90 10.81 -9.92
CA PRO A 42 0.96 9.95 -10.62
C PRO A 42 -0.39 10.66 -10.80
N GLU A 43 -0.98 10.45 -11.96
CA GLU A 43 -2.39 10.73 -12.20
C GLU A 43 -3.20 9.48 -11.86
N ILE A 44 -4.33 9.66 -11.19
CA ILE A 44 -5.22 8.59 -10.72
C ILE A 44 -6.65 8.83 -11.22
N SER A 45 -7.39 7.75 -11.42
CA SER A 45 -8.83 7.79 -11.66
C SER A 45 -9.60 7.65 -10.34
N VAL A 46 -10.51 8.60 -10.07
CA VAL A 46 -11.26 8.71 -8.82
C VAL A 46 -12.76 8.58 -9.12
N TYR A 47 -13.42 7.64 -8.45
CA TYR A 47 -14.87 7.50 -8.45
C TYR A 47 -15.51 8.36 -7.34
N PHE A 48 -16.41 9.27 -7.73
CA PHE A 48 -17.15 10.15 -6.83
C PHE A 48 -18.47 9.50 -6.45
N HIS A 49 -18.53 8.81 -5.30
CA HIS A 49 -19.64 7.93 -4.93
C HIS A 49 -21.00 8.65 -4.85
N GLU A 50 -21.02 9.91 -4.40
CA GLU A 50 -22.25 10.72 -4.33
C GLU A 50 -22.83 11.04 -5.71
N THR A 51 -21.96 11.37 -6.68
CA THR A 51 -22.38 11.81 -8.03
C THR A 51 -22.36 10.69 -9.07
N LYS A 52 -21.73 9.56 -8.74
CA LYS A 52 -21.46 8.41 -9.62
C LYS A 52 -20.63 8.77 -10.86
N LYS A 53 -19.79 9.79 -10.75
CA LYS A 53 -18.88 10.23 -11.83
C LYS A 53 -17.46 9.76 -11.58
N THR A 54 -16.70 9.64 -12.65
CA THR A 54 -15.26 9.37 -12.61
C THR A 54 -14.51 10.56 -13.15
N GLU A 55 -13.46 10.98 -12.44
CA GLU A 55 -12.55 12.02 -12.89
C GLU A 55 -11.10 11.54 -12.81
N ARG A 56 -10.23 12.14 -13.63
CA ARG A 56 -8.78 11.91 -13.56
C ARG A 56 -8.13 13.16 -12.97
N MET A 57 -7.30 12.95 -11.97
CA MET A 57 -6.60 14.04 -11.28
C MET A 57 -5.24 13.58 -10.76
N SER A 58 -4.41 14.55 -10.37
CA SER A 58 -3.17 14.22 -9.68
C SER A 58 -3.46 13.63 -8.29
N ILE A 59 -2.58 12.75 -7.80
CA ILE A 59 -2.74 12.24 -6.43
C ILE A 59 -2.72 13.37 -5.39
N GLU A 60 -1.93 14.42 -5.60
CA GLU A 60 -1.85 15.54 -4.64
C GLU A 60 -3.14 16.36 -4.61
N GLU A 61 -3.85 16.47 -5.73
CA GLU A 61 -5.18 17.10 -5.78
C GLU A 61 -6.23 16.27 -5.03
N TYR A 62 -6.25 14.96 -5.23
CA TYR A 62 -7.12 14.05 -4.48
C TYR A 62 -6.86 14.13 -2.96
N LEU A 63 -5.58 14.20 -2.56
CA LEU A 63 -5.19 14.26 -1.15
C LEU A 63 -5.65 15.53 -0.44
N LEU A 64 -5.89 16.64 -1.15
CA LEU A 64 -6.48 17.84 -0.54
C LEU A 64 -7.87 17.52 0.04
N GLY A 65 -8.71 16.84 -0.75
CA GLY A 65 -10.04 16.45 -0.31
C GLY A 65 -10.01 15.36 0.77
N VAL A 66 -9.05 14.45 0.72
CA VAL A 66 -8.90 13.42 1.78
C VAL A 66 -8.51 14.04 3.11
N VAL A 67 -7.46 14.88 3.14
CA VAL A 67 -7.03 15.53 4.39
C VAL A 67 -8.16 16.41 4.95
N ALA A 68 -8.92 17.08 4.09
CA ALA A 68 -10.08 17.88 4.48
C ALA A 68 -11.28 17.03 4.98
N GLY A 69 -11.44 15.80 4.48
CA GLY A 69 -12.48 14.86 4.93
C GLY A 69 -12.15 14.20 6.26
N GLU A 70 -10.88 13.87 6.48
CA GLU A 70 -10.42 13.11 7.65
C GLU A 70 -10.10 13.99 8.87
N MET A 71 -9.78 15.26 8.65
CA MET A 71 -9.32 16.16 9.71
C MET A 71 -10.26 17.34 9.93
N ARG A 72 -10.35 17.76 11.19
CA ARG A 72 -11.10 18.96 11.56
C ARG A 72 -10.35 20.24 11.16
N PRO A 73 -11.04 21.37 10.97
CA PRO A 73 -10.39 22.67 10.80
C PRO A 73 -9.57 23.06 12.04
N ASP A 74 -8.68 24.04 11.85
CA ASP A 74 -7.86 24.67 12.88
C ASP A 74 -6.82 23.78 13.59
N TRP A 75 -6.49 22.62 13.00
CA TRP A 75 -5.37 21.81 13.47
C TRP A 75 -4.02 22.40 13.02
N PRO A 76 -2.92 22.10 13.73
CA PRO A 76 -1.59 22.52 13.31
C PRO A 76 -1.26 22.04 11.89
N VAL A 77 -0.53 22.85 11.12
CA VAL A 77 -0.15 22.51 9.73
C VAL A 77 0.67 21.22 9.67
N GLU A 78 1.46 20.95 10.70
CA GLU A 78 2.27 19.75 10.86
C GLU A 78 1.39 18.50 11.04
N ALA A 79 0.20 18.64 11.64
CA ALA A 79 -0.75 17.55 11.75
C ALA A 79 -1.38 17.22 10.38
N TYR A 80 -1.78 18.25 9.62
CA TYR A 80 -2.22 18.07 8.23
C TYR A 80 -1.10 17.45 7.36
N ALA A 81 0.16 17.83 7.58
CA ALA A 81 1.31 17.31 6.86
C ALA A 81 1.53 15.82 7.17
N ALA A 82 1.47 15.44 8.44
CA ALA A 82 1.54 14.04 8.85
C ALA A 82 0.39 13.22 8.22
N GLN A 83 -0.84 13.73 8.25
CA GLN A 83 -1.98 13.06 7.61
C GLN A 83 -1.81 12.95 6.11
N ALA A 84 -1.28 13.96 5.42
CA ALA A 84 -1.02 13.89 3.99
C ALA A 84 -0.06 12.74 3.64
N ILE A 85 1.01 12.54 4.42
CA ILE A 85 1.94 11.41 4.25
C ILE A 85 1.24 10.07 4.48
N VAL A 86 0.43 9.96 5.54
CA VAL A 86 -0.34 8.74 5.87
C VAL A 86 -1.32 8.42 4.75
N ALA A 87 -2.16 9.38 4.36
CA ALA A 87 -3.16 9.24 3.32
C ALA A 87 -2.53 8.91 1.96
N ARG A 88 -1.43 9.56 1.59
CA ARG A 88 -0.68 9.24 0.36
C ARG A 88 -0.16 7.81 0.38
N THR A 89 0.41 7.38 1.51
CA THR A 89 0.91 6.02 1.66
C THR A 89 -0.21 5.00 1.53
N PHE A 90 -1.35 5.24 2.18
CA PHE A 90 -2.54 4.41 2.05
C PHE A 90 -3.02 4.34 0.60
N THR A 91 -3.22 5.48 -0.08
CA THR A 91 -3.69 5.52 -1.46
C THR A 91 -2.75 4.75 -2.39
N MET A 92 -1.44 4.92 -2.23
CA MET A 92 -0.44 4.22 -3.05
C MET A 92 -0.44 2.70 -2.81
N ASP A 93 -0.56 2.26 -1.57
CA ASP A 93 -0.70 0.84 -1.22
C ASP A 93 -2.00 0.25 -1.76
N PHE A 94 -3.12 0.95 -1.54
CA PHE A 94 -4.47 0.53 -1.94
C PHE A 94 -4.55 0.32 -3.46
N ILE A 95 -4.09 1.29 -4.24
CA ILE A 95 -4.02 1.19 -5.71
C ILE A 95 -3.08 0.07 -6.16
N ALA A 96 -1.93 -0.10 -5.50
CA ALA A 96 -0.99 -1.17 -5.82
C ALA A 96 -1.56 -2.58 -5.57
N THR A 97 -2.52 -2.70 -4.65
CA THR A 97 -3.20 -3.95 -4.32
C THR A 97 -4.53 -4.17 -5.05
N GLY A 98 -4.92 -3.29 -5.98
CA GLY A 98 -6.12 -3.45 -6.81
C GLY A 98 -7.00 -2.22 -6.88
N GLY A 99 -6.94 -1.34 -5.87
CA GLY A 99 -7.79 -0.16 -5.78
C GLY A 99 -9.27 -0.52 -5.79
N THR A 100 -10.09 0.33 -6.41
CA THR A 100 -11.52 0.07 -6.66
C THR A 100 -11.80 -0.40 -8.09
N LYS A 101 -10.86 -1.14 -8.69
CA LYS A 101 -10.96 -1.56 -10.09
C LYS A 101 -12.08 -2.56 -10.33
N GLU A 102 -12.33 -3.45 -9.38
CA GLU A 102 -13.37 -4.48 -9.51
C GLU A 102 -14.79 -3.88 -9.39
N GLU A 103 -14.94 -2.86 -8.54
CA GLU A 103 -16.21 -2.21 -8.23
C GLU A 103 -16.57 -1.14 -9.25
N HIS A 104 -15.61 -0.27 -9.58
CA HIS A 104 -15.87 1.00 -10.30
C HIS A 104 -15.01 1.19 -11.55
N ASN A 105 -14.09 0.26 -11.84
CA ASN A 105 -13.09 0.42 -12.90
C ASN A 105 -12.26 1.72 -12.75
N THR A 106 -11.97 2.09 -11.50
CA THR A 106 -11.15 3.26 -11.12
C THR A 106 -10.02 2.85 -10.18
N ASP A 107 -9.05 3.73 -9.96
CA ASP A 107 -7.95 3.48 -9.03
C ASP A 107 -8.41 3.63 -7.57
N ILE A 108 -9.28 4.59 -7.28
CA ILE A 108 -9.79 4.84 -5.92
C ILE A 108 -11.21 5.41 -5.92
N SER A 109 -11.87 5.37 -4.77
CA SER A 109 -13.20 5.95 -4.52
C SER A 109 -13.14 7.02 -3.43
N THR A 110 -14.16 7.87 -3.42
CA THR A 110 -14.42 8.87 -2.36
C THR A 110 -15.35 8.34 -1.27
N ASP A 111 -15.82 7.10 -1.39
CA ASP A 111 -16.59 6.43 -0.33
C ASP A 111 -15.63 6.01 0.80
N GLU A 112 -15.88 6.51 2.01
CA GLU A 112 -15.08 6.20 3.20
C GLU A 112 -15.12 4.72 3.60
N THR A 113 -16.17 4.00 3.19
CA THR A 113 -16.29 2.55 3.44
C THR A 113 -15.44 1.71 2.50
N GLU A 114 -15.05 2.27 1.35
CA GLU A 114 -14.19 1.64 0.35
C GLU A 114 -12.72 2.08 0.50
N ALA A 115 -12.50 3.35 0.90
CA ALA A 115 -11.17 3.94 0.98
C ALA A 115 -11.01 4.90 2.18
N GLN A 116 -11.18 6.20 1.94
CA GLN A 116 -10.93 7.29 2.92
C GLN A 116 -12.02 8.34 2.75
N ALA A 117 -12.33 9.07 3.82
CA ALA A 117 -13.24 10.20 3.76
C ALA A 117 -12.69 11.27 2.81
N TYR A 118 -13.59 11.88 2.04
CA TYR A 118 -13.24 12.91 1.07
C TYR A 118 -14.22 14.07 1.16
N ASN A 119 -13.71 15.30 1.30
CA ASN A 119 -14.52 16.51 1.32
C ASN A 119 -13.80 17.68 0.62
N ALA A 120 -14.19 17.94 -0.63
CA ALA A 120 -13.60 19.03 -1.42
C ALA A 120 -13.97 20.44 -0.90
N ASP A 121 -15.13 20.58 -0.25
CA ASP A 121 -15.64 21.88 0.21
C ASP A 121 -14.92 22.37 1.48
N ALA A 122 -14.28 21.45 2.22
CA ALA A 122 -13.55 21.75 3.45
C ALA A 122 -12.04 22.06 3.24
N ILE A 123 -11.57 22.16 1.99
CA ILE A 123 -10.16 22.41 1.70
C ILE A 123 -9.75 23.83 2.10
N THR A 124 -8.79 23.96 3.02
CA THR A 124 -8.24 25.25 3.48
C THR A 124 -6.84 25.56 2.92
N PRO A 125 -6.35 26.82 3.02
CA PRO A 125 -4.97 27.17 2.67
C PRO A 125 -3.90 26.38 3.45
N GLU A 126 -4.17 26.06 4.72
CA GLU A 126 -3.27 25.28 5.59
C GLU A 126 -3.15 23.84 5.09
N ILE A 127 -4.26 23.22 4.69
CA ILE A 127 -4.27 21.89 4.07
C ILE A 127 -3.48 21.92 2.76
N ARG A 128 -3.74 22.91 1.89
CA ARG A 128 -2.98 23.08 0.63
C ARG A 128 -1.49 23.26 0.88
N ARG A 129 -1.11 23.96 1.96
CA ARG A 129 0.28 24.12 2.36
C ARG A 129 0.88 22.80 2.81
N ALA A 130 0.21 22.08 3.70
CA ALA A 130 0.68 20.80 4.24
C ALA A 130 0.87 19.71 3.16
N VAL A 131 -0.11 19.56 2.26
CA VAL A 131 -0.02 18.60 1.14
C VAL A 131 1.14 18.95 0.21
N ARG A 132 1.33 20.25 -0.10
CA ARG A 132 2.44 20.71 -0.94
C ARG A 132 3.81 20.50 -0.28
N GLU A 133 3.94 20.79 1.01
CA GLU A 133 5.20 20.66 1.74
C GLU A 133 5.65 19.19 1.88
N THR A 134 4.71 18.24 1.83
CA THR A 134 4.97 16.79 1.93
C THR A 134 4.80 16.06 0.59
N LYS A 135 4.86 16.80 -0.53
CA LYS A 135 4.60 16.26 -1.86
C LYS A 135 5.48 15.04 -2.16
N GLY A 136 4.84 13.93 -2.51
CA GLY A 136 5.53 12.67 -2.82
C GLY A 136 6.15 11.94 -1.62
N GLU A 137 6.03 12.45 -0.40
CA GLU A 137 6.50 11.76 0.80
C GLU A 137 5.54 10.63 1.19
N VAL A 138 6.11 9.45 1.42
CA VAL A 138 5.41 8.20 1.73
C VAL A 138 6.20 7.40 2.76
N MET A 139 5.51 6.60 3.57
CA MET A 139 6.13 5.70 4.52
C MET A 139 6.36 4.33 3.89
N THR A 140 7.58 3.80 4.03
CA THR A 140 7.92 2.46 3.56
C THR A 140 8.63 1.66 4.64
N TYR A 141 8.42 0.35 4.64
CA TYR A 141 9.14 -0.60 5.46
C TYR A 141 9.47 -1.82 4.62
N ARG A 142 10.76 -2.22 4.59
CA ARG A 142 11.27 -3.33 3.77
C ARG A 142 10.83 -3.26 2.29
N GLY A 143 10.89 -2.06 1.70
CA GLY A 143 10.53 -1.86 0.28
C GLY A 143 9.04 -1.99 -0.03
N ARG A 144 8.16 -1.93 0.98
CA ARG A 144 6.70 -1.93 0.80
C ARG A 144 6.11 -0.68 1.43
N TYR A 145 5.02 -0.17 0.88
CA TYR A 145 4.25 0.87 1.56
C TYR A 145 3.77 0.33 2.90
N VAL A 146 3.87 1.15 3.94
CA VAL A 146 3.30 0.81 5.25
C VAL A 146 1.77 0.86 5.12
N LYS A 147 1.07 -0.03 5.84
CA LYS A 147 -0.38 0.08 6.01
C LYS A 147 -0.70 1.35 6.80
N GLY A 148 -1.00 2.44 6.09
CA GLY A 148 -1.27 3.77 6.66
C GLY A 148 -2.64 3.87 7.32
N TRP A 149 -2.98 2.94 8.22
CA TRP A 149 -4.23 3.00 8.98
C TRP A 149 -4.14 4.05 10.09
N PHE A 150 -5.21 4.80 10.28
CA PHE A 150 -5.34 5.82 11.30
C PHE A 150 -6.75 5.81 11.90
N SER A 151 -6.94 6.51 13.01
CA SER A 151 -8.24 6.65 13.67
C SER A 151 -8.33 7.99 14.38
N ALA A 152 -9.56 8.47 14.61
CA ALA A 152 -9.81 9.78 15.22
C ALA A 152 -9.26 9.91 16.66
N SER A 153 -9.31 8.84 17.45
CA SER A 153 -8.77 8.80 18.82
C SER A 153 -8.52 7.36 19.27
N CYS A 154 -7.44 7.15 20.03
CA CYS A 154 -7.04 5.85 20.58
C CYS A 154 -7.29 5.69 22.09
N GLY A 155 -7.91 6.68 22.74
CA GLY A 155 -8.19 6.61 24.19
C GLY A 155 -6.93 6.62 25.08
N GLY A 156 -5.77 7.03 24.55
CA GLY A 156 -4.50 7.19 25.28
C GLY A 156 -3.39 6.24 24.83
N GLN A 157 -3.71 5.12 24.18
CA GLN A 157 -2.73 4.19 23.64
C GLN A 157 -3.23 3.57 22.33
N THR A 158 -2.38 3.55 21.30
CA THR A 158 -2.68 2.90 20.02
C THR A 158 -2.77 1.38 20.18
N ALA A 159 -3.60 0.72 19.37
CA ALA A 159 -3.71 -0.73 19.32
C ALA A 159 -2.72 -1.36 18.33
N LEU A 160 -2.37 -2.63 18.54
CA LEU A 160 -1.70 -3.43 17.51
C LEU A 160 -2.71 -3.77 16.40
N ALA A 161 -2.23 -3.92 15.16
CA ALA A 161 -3.09 -4.24 14.02
C ALA A 161 -3.90 -5.54 14.21
N LYS A 162 -3.30 -6.55 14.85
CA LYS A 162 -3.99 -7.81 15.20
C LYS A 162 -5.19 -7.58 16.14
N ASP A 163 -5.10 -6.60 17.03
CA ASP A 163 -6.10 -6.36 18.08
C ASP A 163 -7.17 -5.38 17.59
N GLY A 164 -6.77 -4.33 16.88
CA GLY A 164 -7.69 -3.30 16.37
C GLY A 164 -8.38 -3.66 15.06
N LEU A 165 -7.76 -4.50 14.22
CA LEU A 165 -8.23 -4.79 12.86
C LEU A 165 -8.32 -6.29 12.56
N ALA A 166 -8.06 -7.16 13.54
CA ALA A 166 -7.96 -8.61 13.33
C ALA A 166 -6.98 -9.02 12.20
N TYR A 167 -5.96 -8.20 11.97
CA TYR A 167 -5.00 -8.39 10.87
C TYR A 167 -4.17 -9.67 11.08
N LYS A 168 -4.04 -10.46 10.01
CA LYS A 168 -3.22 -11.69 9.96
C LYS A 168 -2.08 -11.46 8.97
N GLU A 169 -0.84 -11.53 9.45
CA GLU A 169 0.38 -11.48 8.63
C GLU A 169 0.61 -12.79 7.86
#